data_AF-A0A812LP66-F1
#
_entry.id   AF-A0A812LP66-F1
#
_cell.length_a   1.000
_cell.length_b   1.000
_cell.length_c   1.000
_cell.angle_alpha   90.00
_cell.angle_beta   90.00
_cell.angle_gamma   90.00
#
_symmetry.space_group_name_H-M   'P 1'
#
loop_
_entity.id
_entity.type
_entity.pdbx_description
1 polymer ?
#
loop_
_entity_poly.entity_id
_entity_poly.type
_entity_poly.pdbx_seq_one_letter_code
_entity_poly.pdbx_strand_id
1 'polypeptide(L)'
;MYEFACECEHTCSPSFLKSFLSAVTFCFFILGTESAQEAMASMRLSGVARACYLTKRKRVQRPPLSTEMVQRLERFIVSPHGDRIDRFIAGFFLLSTFMRARYSDTQNMYNVSEDKPQVDPSGLGGYLQADIARSKTSYTTERKTQLLPMVCPRKGLSGEDWFQAWSMLRKELNVPVGEGLPVLPAILTTGHWASHPPSASVAAGWLRNVLRKCGFSEAQCSPIGTHSCKATCLSWCARFGIDSYDQRVLGYHTAPGDRSAQVYSRDAVSASVRVLEKVLAAIRSGTFVPDSTRSGYFPTADDPNASYDYEASSEASLDEEDAETDCQELERALDGVVDDWCEEVPKRELKAEHLVRNRSSRMLHLIADEGGTSLSCGRTCTKNYEKVDGRCAIPASECHRCAFCPESYHMSGQRCVSETPPRQNIDDVKGTVLA
;
A
#
# COMPACT_ATOMS: atom_id res chain seq x y z
N MET A 1 -32.51 -1.14 -19.33
CA MET A 1 -31.68 -1.49 -18.15
C MET A 1 -31.77 -2.96 -17.77
N TYR A 2 -32.97 -3.55 -17.64
CA TYR A 2 -33.09 -4.98 -17.33
C TYR A 2 -32.46 -5.88 -18.40
N GLU A 3 -32.75 -5.64 -19.69
CA GLU A 3 -32.14 -6.37 -20.81
C GLU A 3 -30.61 -6.29 -20.79
N PHE A 4 -30.06 -5.08 -20.62
CA PHE A 4 -28.63 -4.87 -20.40
C PHE A 4 -28.07 -5.69 -19.22
N ALA A 5 -28.79 -5.76 -18.10
CA ALA A 5 -28.35 -6.57 -16.96
C ALA A 5 -28.33 -8.07 -17.28
N CYS A 6 -29.29 -8.58 -18.04
CA CYS A 6 -29.32 -9.97 -18.51
C CYS A 6 -28.16 -10.27 -19.49
N GLU A 7 -27.82 -9.34 -20.37
CA GLU A 7 -26.65 -9.48 -21.25
C GLU A 7 -25.33 -9.50 -20.46
N CYS A 8 -25.20 -8.61 -19.49
CA CYS A 8 -24.03 -8.51 -18.61
C CYS A 8 -23.88 -9.69 -17.65
N GLU A 9 -24.97 -10.37 -17.27
CA GLU A 9 -24.94 -11.51 -16.33
C GLU A 9 -23.97 -12.61 -16.76
N HIS A 10 -23.84 -12.84 -18.07
CA HIS A 10 -23.00 -13.89 -18.65
C HIS A 10 -21.69 -13.38 -19.28
N THR A 11 -21.53 -12.06 -19.43
CA THR A 11 -20.41 -11.46 -20.17
C THR A 11 -19.49 -10.61 -19.31
N CYS A 12 -19.93 -10.18 -18.12
CA CYS A 12 -19.16 -9.31 -17.23
C CYS A 12 -18.67 -10.05 -15.97
N SER A 13 -17.82 -9.37 -15.20
CA SER A 13 -17.38 -9.90 -13.91
C SER A 13 -18.58 -10.03 -12.94
N PRO A 14 -18.57 -11.03 -12.04
CA PRO A 14 -19.67 -11.25 -11.08
C PRO A 14 -19.98 -10.04 -10.17
N SER A 15 -19.06 -9.08 -10.00
CA SER A 15 -19.27 -7.86 -9.22
C SER A 15 -19.85 -6.70 -10.02
N PHE A 16 -19.77 -6.73 -11.35
CA PHE A 16 -20.10 -5.60 -12.23
C PHE A 16 -21.51 -5.07 -11.99
N LEU A 17 -22.52 -5.94 -12.05
CA LEU A 17 -23.92 -5.53 -11.92
C LEU A 17 -24.25 -4.92 -10.55
N LYS A 18 -23.57 -5.39 -9.49
CA LYS A 18 -23.71 -4.81 -8.15
C LYS A 18 -23.14 -3.37 -8.11
N SER A 19 -21.99 -3.15 -8.74
CA SER A 19 -21.41 -1.80 -8.88
C SER A 19 -22.27 -0.91 -9.78
N PHE A 20 -22.83 -1.46 -10.86
CA PHE A 20 -23.76 -0.76 -11.75
C PHE A 20 -25.01 -0.27 -11.00
N LEU A 21 -25.66 -1.13 -10.21
CA LEU A 21 -26.81 -0.70 -9.39
C LEU A 21 -26.44 0.37 -8.35
N SER A 22 -25.21 0.33 -7.83
CA SER A 22 -24.70 1.38 -6.93
C SER A 22 -24.53 2.72 -7.67
N ALA A 23 -24.06 2.69 -8.92
CA ALA A 23 -23.97 3.87 -9.78
C ALA A 23 -25.35 4.42 -10.15
N VAL A 24 -26.32 3.56 -10.47
CA VAL A 24 -27.73 3.98 -10.69
C VAL A 24 -28.31 4.64 -9.45
N THR A 25 -28.03 4.08 -8.27
CA THR A 25 -28.44 4.66 -6.98
C THR A 25 -27.82 6.03 -6.74
N PHE A 26 -26.54 6.18 -7.07
CA PHE A 26 -25.86 7.48 -7.03
C PHE A 26 -26.53 8.49 -7.99
N CYS A 27 -26.83 8.11 -9.23
CA CYS A 27 -27.50 9.00 -10.19
C CYS A 27 -28.86 9.48 -9.67
N PHE A 28 -29.64 8.62 -9.01
CA PHE A 28 -30.89 9.05 -8.39
C PHE A 28 -30.68 10.06 -7.25
N PHE A 29 -29.89 9.69 -6.23
CA PHE A 29 -29.79 10.51 -5.01
C PHE A 29 -28.95 11.77 -5.17
N ILE A 30 -27.95 11.77 -6.06
CA ILE A 30 -27.00 12.87 -6.21
C ILE A 30 -27.29 13.71 -7.45
N LEU A 31 -27.66 13.06 -8.57
CA LEU A 31 -27.91 13.76 -9.83
C LEU A 31 -29.40 14.02 -10.09
N GLY A 32 -30.29 13.47 -9.26
CA GLY A 32 -31.73 13.70 -9.36
C GLY A 32 -32.39 13.07 -10.59
N THR A 33 -31.79 12.04 -11.19
CA THR A 33 -32.38 11.42 -12.39
C THR A 33 -33.59 10.55 -12.01
N GLU A 34 -34.79 11.03 -12.31
CA GLU A 34 -36.05 10.36 -11.99
C GLU A 34 -36.15 8.94 -12.58
N SER A 35 -35.66 8.73 -13.81
CA SER A 35 -35.66 7.40 -14.45
C SER A 35 -34.79 6.36 -13.74
N ALA A 36 -33.86 6.77 -12.86
CA ALA A 36 -33.07 5.84 -12.05
C ALA A 36 -33.88 5.27 -10.86
N GLN A 37 -34.93 5.96 -10.41
CA GLN A 37 -35.80 5.51 -9.33
C GLN A 37 -36.52 4.21 -9.69
N GLU A 38 -37.04 4.11 -10.91
CA GLU A 38 -37.71 2.90 -11.42
C GLU A 38 -36.74 1.72 -11.49
N ALA A 39 -35.50 1.96 -11.90
CA ALA A 39 -34.46 0.94 -11.98
C ALA A 39 -34.05 0.44 -10.59
N MET A 40 -33.95 1.33 -9.58
CA MET A 40 -33.69 0.96 -8.19
C MET A 40 -34.83 0.15 -7.56
N ALA A 41 -36.08 0.51 -7.86
CA ALA A 41 -37.26 -0.18 -7.35
C ALA A 41 -37.49 -1.55 -8.03
N SER A 42 -36.79 -1.82 -9.12
CA SER A 42 -36.97 -3.06 -9.89
C SER A 42 -36.35 -4.27 -9.19
N MET A 43 -37.24 -5.13 -8.69
CA MET A 43 -36.88 -6.45 -8.14
C MET A 43 -36.22 -7.36 -9.18
N ARG A 44 -36.55 -7.19 -10.47
CA ARG A 44 -35.96 -7.97 -11.57
C ARG A 44 -34.49 -7.63 -11.78
N LEU A 45 -34.16 -6.33 -11.83
CA LEU A 45 -32.79 -5.83 -11.92
C LEU A 45 -31.96 -6.26 -10.69
N SER A 46 -32.52 -6.12 -9.50
CA SER A 46 -31.89 -6.58 -8.26
C SER A 46 -31.67 -8.11 -8.24
N GLY A 47 -32.63 -8.87 -8.78
CA GLY A 47 -32.56 -10.32 -8.91
C GLY A 47 -31.42 -10.79 -9.81
N VAL A 48 -31.29 -10.20 -11.00
CA VAL A 48 -30.21 -10.52 -11.97
C VAL A 48 -28.85 -10.12 -11.42
N ALA A 49 -28.72 -8.93 -10.82
CA ALA A 49 -27.47 -8.52 -10.18
C ALA A 49 -27.06 -9.46 -9.03
N ARG A 50 -28.04 -9.97 -8.26
CA ARG A 50 -27.80 -10.96 -7.21
C ARG A 50 -27.40 -12.32 -7.79
N ALA A 51 -28.08 -12.80 -8.82
CA ALA A 51 -27.77 -14.06 -9.49
C ALA A 51 -26.35 -14.03 -10.07
N CYS A 52 -26.01 -12.98 -10.81
CA CYS A 52 -24.67 -12.71 -11.31
C CYS A 52 -23.63 -12.69 -10.16
N TYR A 53 -23.90 -11.98 -9.05
CA TYR A 53 -22.98 -11.94 -7.91
C TYR A 53 -22.77 -13.30 -7.24
N LEU A 54 -23.77 -14.18 -7.23
CA LEU A 54 -23.63 -15.53 -6.67
C LEU A 54 -22.72 -16.44 -7.51
N THR A 55 -22.44 -16.09 -8.76
CA THR A 55 -21.43 -16.78 -9.58
C THR A 55 -19.99 -16.43 -9.18
N LYS A 56 -19.81 -15.41 -8.31
CA LYS A 56 -18.48 -15.02 -7.83
C LYS A 56 -17.81 -16.20 -7.14
N ARG A 57 -16.58 -16.52 -7.56
CA ARG A 57 -15.74 -17.53 -6.89
C ARG A 57 -15.67 -17.24 -5.39
N LYS A 58 -15.75 -18.31 -4.58
CA LYS A 58 -15.61 -18.20 -3.12
C LYS A 58 -14.24 -17.61 -2.82
N ARG A 59 -14.21 -16.54 -2.04
CA ARG A 59 -12.97 -15.87 -1.63
C ARG A 59 -12.19 -16.79 -0.70
N VAL A 60 -11.02 -17.24 -1.14
CA VAL A 60 -10.04 -17.89 -0.28
C VAL A 60 -9.19 -16.80 0.34
N GLN A 61 -9.11 -16.76 1.67
CA GLN A 61 -8.25 -15.79 2.35
C GLN A 61 -6.82 -16.30 2.34
N ARG A 62 -5.86 -15.40 2.06
CA ARG A 62 -4.43 -15.70 2.16
C ARG A 62 -4.12 -16.28 3.56
N PRO A 63 -3.40 -17.41 3.65
CA PRO A 63 -3.10 -18.02 4.94
C PRO A 63 -2.13 -17.14 5.75
N PRO A 64 -2.15 -17.25 7.09
CA PRO A 64 -1.12 -16.64 7.93
C PRO A 64 0.25 -17.25 7.65
N LEU A 65 1.33 -16.54 8.01
CA LEU A 65 2.67 -17.12 8.04
C LEU A 65 2.72 -18.24 9.11
N SER A 66 3.41 -19.33 8.81
CA SER A 66 3.71 -20.35 9.82
C SER A 66 4.71 -19.84 10.86
N THR A 67 4.76 -20.46 12.03
CA THR A 67 5.74 -20.14 13.08
C THR A 67 7.15 -20.35 12.57
N GLU A 68 7.38 -21.40 11.77
CA GLU A 68 8.69 -21.67 11.17
C GLU A 68 9.07 -20.59 10.15
N MET A 69 8.14 -20.11 9.31
CA MET A 69 8.40 -18.98 8.40
C MET A 69 8.84 -17.74 9.18
N VAL A 70 8.14 -17.40 10.25
CA VAL A 70 8.50 -16.25 11.10
C VAL A 70 9.87 -16.43 11.76
N GLN A 71 10.14 -17.60 12.34
CA GLN A 71 11.46 -17.88 12.94
C GLN A 71 12.60 -17.83 11.92
N ARG A 72 12.39 -18.35 10.70
CA ARG A 72 13.41 -18.33 9.64
C ARG A 72 13.64 -16.91 9.11
N LEU A 73 12.60 -16.09 9.00
CA LEU A 73 12.75 -14.67 8.67
C LEU A 73 13.57 -13.92 9.73
N GLU A 74 13.30 -14.17 11.02
CA GLU A 74 14.06 -13.53 12.11
C GLU A 74 15.55 -13.89 12.04
N ARG A 75 15.85 -15.19 11.88
CA ARG A 75 17.23 -15.68 11.72
C ARG A 75 17.88 -15.15 10.44
N PHE A 76 17.12 -15.02 9.34
CA PHE A 76 17.62 -14.50 8.07
C PHE A 76 18.07 -13.03 8.19
N ILE A 77 17.34 -12.21 8.94
CA ILE A 77 17.73 -10.82 9.19
C ILE A 77 19.04 -10.73 9.97
N VAL A 78 19.21 -11.57 10.99
CA VAL A 78 20.42 -11.56 11.84
C VAL A 78 21.62 -12.19 11.13
N SER A 79 21.38 -13.17 10.26
CA SER A 79 22.41 -13.87 9.51
C SER A 79 23.34 -12.90 8.76
N PRO A 80 24.68 -12.99 8.93
CA PRO A 80 25.61 -12.21 8.12
C PRO A 80 25.64 -12.68 6.66
N HIS A 81 25.02 -13.82 6.37
CA HIS A 81 24.96 -14.43 5.04
C HIS A 81 23.58 -14.13 4.43
N GLY A 82 23.58 -13.49 3.27
CA GLY A 82 22.37 -13.04 2.58
C GLY A 82 22.52 -11.61 2.08
N ASP A 83 21.81 -11.29 1.00
CA ASP A 83 21.80 -9.93 0.47
C ASP A 83 21.15 -8.97 1.48
N ARG A 84 21.74 -7.77 1.62
CA ARG A 84 21.33 -6.79 2.64
C ARG A 84 19.93 -6.24 2.37
N ILE A 85 19.55 -6.08 1.10
CA ILE A 85 18.24 -5.56 0.71
C ILE A 85 17.17 -6.60 1.05
N ASP A 86 17.39 -7.87 0.74
CA ASP A 86 16.45 -8.94 1.13
C ASP A 86 16.24 -9.00 2.64
N ARG A 87 17.32 -8.87 3.42
CA ARG A 87 17.25 -8.85 4.90
C ARG A 87 16.47 -7.64 5.40
N PHE A 88 16.66 -6.48 4.78
CA PHE A 88 15.87 -5.29 5.09
C PHE A 88 14.37 -5.50 4.76
N ILE A 89 14.06 -6.07 3.61
CA ILE A 89 12.69 -6.42 3.20
C ILE A 89 12.06 -7.42 4.19
N ALA A 90 12.80 -8.45 4.62
CA ALA A 90 12.35 -9.42 5.60
C ALA A 90 11.90 -8.75 6.91
N GLY A 91 12.68 -7.77 7.39
CA GLY A 91 12.35 -7.05 8.62
C GLY A 91 11.12 -6.15 8.50
N PHE A 92 10.84 -5.60 7.32
CA PHE A 92 9.57 -4.90 7.08
C PHE A 92 8.37 -5.84 7.25
N PHE A 93 8.44 -7.07 6.72
CA PHE A 93 7.35 -8.04 6.85
C PHE A 93 7.21 -8.59 8.27
N LEU A 94 8.30 -8.74 9.02
CA LEU A 94 8.23 -9.06 10.44
C LEU A 94 7.64 -7.92 11.27
N LEU A 95 8.01 -6.66 10.99
CA LEU A 95 7.38 -5.50 11.61
C LEU A 95 5.87 -5.50 11.34
N SER A 96 5.46 -5.68 10.08
CA SER A 96 4.05 -5.77 9.69
C SER A 96 3.31 -6.90 10.44
N THR A 97 3.96 -8.06 10.58
CA THR A 97 3.44 -9.24 11.27
C THR A 97 3.22 -8.99 12.75
N PHE A 98 4.26 -8.58 13.47
CA PHE A 98 4.18 -8.33 14.91
C PHE A 98 3.31 -7.13 15.23
N MET A 99 3.30 -6.10 14.38
CA MET A 99 2.40 -4.96 14.51
C MET A 99 0.96 -5.29 14.12
N ARG A 100 0.65 -6.46 13.56
CA ARG A 100 -0.68 -6.83 13.02
C ARG A 100 -1.23 -5.76 12.06
N ALA A 101 -0.33 -5.08 11.36
CA ALA A 101 -0.66 -3.93 10.52
C ALA A 101 -0.96 -4.40 9.10
N ARG A 102 -1.86 -3.69 8.39
CA ARG A 102 -2.01 -3.89 6.94
C ARG A 102 -0.76 -3.36 6.26
N TYR A 103 -0.44 -3.86 5.07
CA TYR A 103 0.66 -3.36 4.24
C TYR A 103 0.69 -1.82 4.15
N SER A 104 -0.46 -1.21 3.80
CA SER A 104 -0.58 0.25 3.74
C SER A 104 -0.36 0.92 5.10
N ASP A 105 -0.86 0.33 6.18
CA ASP A 105 -0.73 0.88 7.52
C ASP A 105 0.75 0.84 7.94
N THR A 106 1.46 -0.26 7.68
CA THR A 106 2.91 -0.39 7.91
C THR A 106 3.72 0.59 7.08
N GLN A 107 3.35 0.82 5.82
CA GLN A 107 4.05 1.78 4.97
C GLN A 107 3.96 3.22 5.49
N ASN A 108 2.85 3.58 6.14
CA ASN A 108 2.63 4.92 6.70
C ASN A 108 3.08 5.05 8.16
N MET A 109 3.79 4.05 8.71
CA MET A 109 4.41 4.17 10.02
C MET A 109 5.58 5.15 9.96
N TYR A 110 5.61 6.07 10.90
CA TYR A 110 6.77 6.90 11.17
C TYR A 110 7.14 6.80 12.65
N ASN A 111 8.37 7.20 12.99
CA ASN A 111 8.93 7.11 14.34
C ASN A 111 8.86 5.69 14.94
N VAL A 112 9.25 4.65 14.18
CA VAL A 112 9.37 3.29 14.74
C VAL A 112 10.48 3.29 15.79
N SER A 113 10.11 3.15 17.06
CA SER A 113 11.03 3.21 18.19
C SER A 113 10.90 1.98 19.09
N GLU A 114 11.97 1.69 19.83
CA GLU A 114 12.01 0.62 20.82
C GLU A 114 11.90 1.19 22.24
N ASP A 115 11.08 0.54 23.06
CA ASP A 115 10.97 0.75 24.49
C ASP A 115 11.59 -0.46 25.21
N LYS A 116 12.76 -0.25 25.82
CA LYS A 116 13.57 -1.28 26.46
C LYS A 116 13.62 -1.05 27.98
N PRO A 117 13.24 -2.01 28.82
CA PRO A 117 13.51 -1.93 30.25
C PRO A 117 15.03 -2.00 30.49
N GLN A 118 15.54 -1.17 31.42
CA GLN A 118 16.99 -1.10 31.73
C GLN A 118 17.59 -2.43 32.21
N VAL A 119 16.79 -3.34 32.75
CA VAL A 119 17.22 -4.61 33.33
C VAL A 119 16.36 -5.75 32.76
N ASP A 120 16.57 -6.09 31.49
CA ASP A 120 16.07 -7.36 30.94
C ASP A 120 17.22 -8.38 30.87
N PRO A 121 17.19 -9.47 31.68
CA PRO A 121 18.19 -10.53 31.64
C PRO A 121 18.34 -11.20 30.26
N SER A 122 17.31 -11.13 29.41
CA SER A 122 17.37 -11.69 28.06
C SER A 122 17.87 -10.73 26.98
N GLY A 123 17.95 -9.42 27.27
CA GLY A 123 18.21 -8.36 26.27
C GLY A 123 17.15 -8.20 25.16
N LEU A 124 16.06 -8.97 25.22
CA LEU A 124 15.02 -9.09 24.18
C LEU A 124 13.64 -8.60 24.61
N GLY A 125 13.47 -8.32 25.90
CA GLY A 125 12.26 -7.75 26.48
C GLY A 125 11.99 -6.33 26.00
N GLY A 126 10.76 -5.88 26.26
CA GLY A 126 10.28 -4.56 25.83
C GLY A 126 9.32 -4.62 24.65
N TYR A 127 8.98 -3.44 24.15
CA TYR A 127 7.97 -3.24 23.12
C TYR A 127 8.52 -2.38 21.98
N LEU A 128 7.99 -2.59 20.79
CA LEU A 128 8.17 -1.69 19.65
C LEU A 128 6.94 -0.81 19.54
N GLN A 129 7.15 0.46 19.24
CA GLN A 129 6.10 1.46 19.08
C GLN A 129 6.25 2.16 17.74
N ALA A 130 5.15 2.52 17.10
CA ALA A 130 5.13 3.32 15.89
C ALA A 130 3.85 4.15 15.83
N ASP A 131 3.95 5.33 15.23
CA ASP A 131 2.79 6.18 14.96
C ASP A 131 2.42 6.10 13.49
N ILE A 132 1.12 6.09 13.19
CA ILE A 132 0.63 6.09 11.81
C ILE A 132 -0.20 7.34 11.56
N ALA A 133 0.26 8.13 10.59
CA ALA A 133 -0.52 9.21 10.00
C ALA A 133 -1.54 8.57 9.05
N ARG A 134 -2.83 8.58 9.42
CA ARG A 134 -3.86 7.93 8.61
C ARG A 134 -4.16 8.75 7.35
N SER A 135 -3.99 8.15 6.16
CA SER A 135 -4.34 8.81 4.88
C SER A 135 -5.53 8.21 4.10
N LYS A 136 -6.24 7.16 4.60
CA LYS A 136 -7.39 6.59 3.82
C LYS A 136 -8.64 6.14 4.59
N THR A 137 -8.58 5.87 5.90
CA THR A 137 -9.72 5.29 6.68
C THR A 137 -10.27 6.20 7.79
N SER A 138 -9.75 7.41 7.93
CA SER A 138 -10.25 8.40 8.88
C SER A 138 -11.41 9.18 8.26
N TYR A 139 -12.62 8.66 8.41
CA TYR A 139 -13.84 9.29 7.89
C TYR A 139 -14.25 10.54 8.70
N THR A 140 -13.79 10.70 9.95
CA THR A 140 -14.07 11.89 10.78
C THR A 140 -12.87 12.83 10.84
N THR A 141 -13.13 14.13 10.87
CA THR A 141 -12.12 15.20 10.89
C THR A 141 -11.16 15.06 12.08
N GLU A 142 -11.66 14.69 13.27
CA GLU A 142 -10.83 14.45 14.46
C GLU A 142 -9.90 13.23 14.34
N ARG A 143 -10.30 12.20 13.59
CA ARG A 143 -9.45 11.02 13.34
C ARG A 143 -8.39 11.26 12.27
N LYS A 144 -8.51 12.35 11.50
CA LYS A 144 -7.46 12.79 10.57
C LYS A 144 -6.38 13.61 11.29
N THR A 145 -6.69 14.16 12.47
CA THR A 145 -5.75 14.91 13.31
C THR A 145 -5.13 14.06 14.43
N GLN A 146 -5.45 12.77 14.51
CA GLN A 146 -4.94 11.85 15.53
C GLN A 146 -4.10 10.75 14.90
N LEU A 147 -2.92 10.51 15.49
CA LEU A 147 -2.07 9.38 15.16
C LEU A 147 -2.66 8.11 15.76
N LEU A 148 -2.58 7.01 15.00
CA LEU A 148 -2.85 5.70 15.55
C LEU A 148 -1.56 5.14 16.15
N PRO A 149 -1.45 5.02 17.48
CA PRO A 149 -0.32 4.33 18.08
C PRO A 149 -0.45 2.83 17.81
N MET A 150 0.63 2.22 17.31
CA MET A 150 0.79 0.79 17.15
C MET A 150 1.90 0.29 18.06
N VAL A 151 1.63 -0.79 18.79
CA VAL A 151 2.57 -1.34 19.79
C VAL A 151 2.65 -2.85 19.67
N CYS A 152 3.83 -3.45 19.60
CA CYS A 152 3.99 -4.91 19.63
C CYS A 152 5.11 -5.35 20.59
N PRO A 153 5.10 -6.61 21.05
CA PRO A 153 6.24 -7.16 21.77
C PRO A 153 7.48 -7.13 20.86
N ARG A 154 8.63 -6.79 21.44
CA ARG A 154 9.92 -6.81 20.72
C ARG A 154 10.43 -8.24 20.51
N LYS A 155 10.26 -9.08 21.54
CA LYS A 155 10.71 -10.47 21.53
C LYS A 155 9.89 -11.30 20.54
N GLY A 156 10.54 -11.68 19.44
CA GLY A 156 10.00 -12.56 18.40
C GLY A 156 9.89 -14.03 18.82
N LEU A 157 9.95 -14.95 17.86
CA LEU A 157 9.82 -16.40 18.09
C LEU A 157 11.15 -17.16 18.16
N SER A 158 12.17 -16.73 17.42
CA SER A 158 13.45 -17.44 17.29
C SER A 158 14.39 -17.25 18.46
N GLY A 159 14.18 -16.21 19.27
CA GLY A 159 15.12 -15.77 20.31
C GLY A 159 16.22 -14.83 19.79
N GLU A 160 16.17 -14.44 18.51
CA GLU A 160 17.12 -13.50 17.93
C GLU A 160 16.66 -12.05 18.03
N ASP A 161 17.62 -11.12 18.10
CA ASP A 161 17.33 -9.68 18.10
C ASP A 161 17.16 -9.12 16.67
N TRP A 162 16.11 -9.61 16.00
CA TRP A 162 15.81 -9.27 14.61
C TRP A 162 15.61 -7.76 14.41
N PHE A 163 15.03 -7.06 15.38
CA PHE A 163 14.71 -5.63 15.25
C PHE A 163 15.96 -4.76 15.33
N GLN A 164 16.89 -5.08 16.24
CA GLN A 164 18.17 -4.38 16.32
C GLN A 164 18.97 -4.56 15.03
N ALA A 165 19.07 -5.80 14.53
CA ALA A 165 19.75 -6.12 13.28
C ALA A 165 19.10 -5.40 12.08
N TRP A 166 17.77 -5.40 12.01
CA TRP A 166 17.02 -4.67 10.97
C TRP A 166 17.25 -3.16 11.03
N SER A 167 17.27 -2.58 12.23
CA SER A 167 17.52 -1.16 12.44
C SER A 167 18.93 -0.75 12.01
N MET A 168 19.93 -1.61 12.21
CA MET A 168 21.30 -1.40 11.70
C MET A 168 21.32 -1.47 10.18
N LEU A 169 20.70 -2.48 9.57
CA LEU A 169 20.61 -2.62 8.12
C LEU A 169 19.96 -1.40 7.46
N ARG A 170 18.88 -0.87 8.05
CA ARG A 170 18.21 0.33 7.54
C ARG A 170 19.17 1.52 7.44
N LYS A 171 20.04 1.70 8.45
CA LYS A 171 21.06 2.76 8.48
C LYS A 171 22.16 2.49 7.45
N GLU A 172 22.68 1.27 7.40
CA GLU A 172 23.74 0.87 6.45
C GLU A 172 23.33 1.03 4.98
N LEU A 173 22.06 0.77 4.68
CA LEU A 173 21.49 0.90 3.34
C LEU A 173 21.05 2.34 3.00
N ASN A 174 21.21 3.29 3.93
CA ASN A 174 20.75 4.67 3.78
C ASN A 174 19.29 4.77 3.32
N VAL A 175 18.41 3.93 3.89
CA VAL A 175 16.99 3.96 3.54
C VAL A 175 16.40 5.28 4.04
N PRO A 176 15.70 6.06 3.18
CA PRO A 176 15.08 7.31 3.58
C PRO A 176 14.13 7.13 4.78
N VAL A 177 14.17 8.10 5.70
CA VAL A 177 13.33 8.18 6.90
C VAL A 177 12.75 9.58 6.99
N GLY A 178 11.49 9.70 7.38
CA GLY A 178 10.84 10.99 7.54
C GLY A 178 9.33 10.90 7.42
N GLU A 179 8.65 12.00 7.72
CA GLU A 179 7.21 12.12 7.49
C GLU A 179 6.91 12.04 5.99
N GLY A 180 5.86 11.29 5.63
CA GLY A 180 5.46 11.10 4.23
C GLY A 180 6.31 10.08 3.45
N LEU A 181 7.41 9.57 4.01
CA LEU A 181 8.23 8.53 3.38
C LEU A 181 7.82 7.12 3.82
N PRO A 182 7.79 6.14 2.90
CA PRO A 182 7.41 4.77 3.22
C PRO A 182 8.46 4.08 4.09
N VAL A 183 8.02 3.17 4.97
CA VAL A 183 8.96 2.31 5.73
C VAL A 183 9.76 1.39 4.81
N LEU A 184 9.12 0.86 3.76
CA LEU A 184 9.76 0.11 2.69
C LEU A 184 9.55 0.84 1.37
N PRO A 185 10.52 1.68 0.95
CA PRO A 185 10.46 2.34 -0.35
C PRO A 185 10.65 1.35 -1.50
N ALA A 186 10.13 1.70 -2.68
CA ALA A 186 10.42 0.96 -3.90
C ALA A 186 11.91 1.10 -4.26
N ILE A 187 12.42 0.15 -5.02
CA ILE A 187 13.80 0.17 -5.50
C ILE A 187 13.75 0.54 -6.98
N LEU A 188 14.36 1.66 -7.34
CA LEU A 188 14.44 2.13 -8.72
C LEU A 188 15.39 1.22 -9.51
N THR A 189 15.25 1.23 -10.84
CA THR A 189 16.14 0.51 -11.76
C THR A 189 17.61 0.94 -11.63
N THR A 190 17.85 2.15 -11.13
CA THR A 190 19.17 2.71 -10.81
C THR A 190 19.77 2.14 -9.51
N GLY A 191 19.01 1.36 -8.74
CA GLY A 191 19.41 0.83 -7.44
C GLY A 191 19.18 1.78 -6.26
N HIS A 192 18.63 2.97 -6.51
CA HIS A 192 18.28 3.95 -5.47
C HIS A 192 16.89 3.68 -4.87
N TRP A 193 16.67 4.18 -3.65
CA TRP A 193 15.36 4.17 -3.00
C TRP A 193 14.44 5.23 -3.61
N ALA A 194 13.23 4.83 -3.98
CA ALA A 194 12.18 5.75 -4.41
C ALA A 194 11.58 6.52 -3.22
N SER A 195 10.81 7.58 -3.50
CA SER A 195 10.00 8.28 -2.49
C SER A 195 8.65 7.62 -2.22
N HIS A 196 8.26 6.62 -3.02
CA HIS A 196 6.99 5.90 -2.92
C HIS A 196 7.20 4.43 -2.55
N PRO A 197 6.22 3.77 -1.90
CA PRO A 197 6.29 2.33 -1.65
C PRO A 197 6.12 1.53 -2.95
N PRO A 198 6.57 0.26 -3.01
CA PRO A 198 6.19 -0.63 -4.08
C PRO A 198 4.70 -0.97 -3.98
N SER A 199 4.10 -1.43 -5.09
CA SER A 199 2.74 -1.95 -5.06
C SER A 199 2.63 -3.17 -4.13
N ALA A 200 1.42 -3.48 -3.66
CA ALA A 200 1.20 -4.62 -2.77
C ALA A 200 1.59 -5.96 -3.43
N SER A 201 1.41 -6.06 -4.75
CA SER A 201 1.75 -7.24 -5.56
C SER A 201 3.26 -7.45 -5.65
N VAL A 202 4.02 -6.39 -5.93
CA VAL A 202 5.49 -6.40 -5.98
C VAL A 202 6.04 -6.76 -4.60
N ALA A 203 5.52 -6.12 -3.55
CA ALA A 203 5.89 -6.44 -2.17
C ALA A 203 5.58 -7.91 -1.82
N ALA A 204 4.43 -8.44 -2.24
CA ALA A 204 4.11 -9.85 -2.05
C ALA A 204 5.11 -10.77 -2.78
N GLY A 205 5.50 -10.42 -4.01
CA GLY A 205 6.55 -11.11 -4.75
C GLY A 205 7.90 -11.12 -4.01
N TRP A 206 8.29 -9.98 -3.42
CA TRP A 206 9.50 -9.88 -2.60
C TRP A 206 9.43 -10.77 -1.35
N LEU A 207 8.30 -10.76 -0.63
CA LEU A 207 8.09 -11.66 0.53
C LEU A 207 8.27 -13.12 0.14
N ARG A 208 7.64 -13.56 -0.95
CA ARG A 208 7.77 -14.94 -1.46
C ARG A 208 9.22 -15.27 -1.84
N ASN A 209 9.95 -14.34 -2.44
CA ASN A 209 11.36 -14.53 -2.78
C ASN A 209 12.24 -14.71 -1.54
N VAL A 210 12.03 -13.88 -0.51
CA VAL A 210 12.74 -14.00 0.78
C VAL A 210 12.44 -15.34 1.45
N LEU A 211 11.18 -15.78 1.46
CA LEU A 211 10.80 -17.09 2.01
C LEU A 211 11.47 -18.25 1.25
N ARG A 212 11.56 -18.19 -0.08
CA ARG A 212 12.34 -19.17 -0.86
C ARG A 212 13.82 -19.19 -0.47
N LYS A 213 14.43 -18.01 -0.25
CA LYS A 213 15.80 -17.89 0.26
C LYS A 213 15.96 -18.45 1.68
N CYS A 214 14.89 -18.49 2.46
CA CYS A 214 14.86 -19.13 3.79
C CYS A 214 14.69 -20.67 3.72
N GLY A 215 14.51 -21.24 2.52
CA GLY A 215 14.42 -22.67 2.26
C GLY A 215 12.99 -23.23 2.09
N PHE A 216 11.97 -22.38 1.96
CA PHE A 216 10.59 -22.82 1.72
C PHE A 216 10.33 -23.12 0.25
N SER A 217 9.48 -24.10 -0.03
CA SER A 217 9.12 -24.48 -1.40
C SER A 217 8.18 -23.47 -2.07
N GLU A 218 8.07 -23.51 -3.39
CA GLU A 218 7.13 -22.67 -4.14
C GLU A 218 5.67 -22.91 -3.71
N ALA A 219 5.31 -24.17 -3.43
CA ALA A 219 3.98 -24.53 -2.94
C ALA A 219 3.65 -23.84 -1.60
N GLN A 220 4.62 -23.76 -0.69
CA GLN A 220 4.45 -23.06 0.59
C GLN A 220 4.42 -21.54 0.43
N CYS A 221 5.15 -20.98 -0.54
CA CYS A 221 5.29 -19.53 -0.73
C CYS A 221 4.19 -18.90 -1.57
N SER A 222 3.73 -19.57 -2.63
CA SER A 222 2.73 -19.05 -3.58
C SER A 222 1.43 -18.51 -2.94
N PRO A 223 0.83 -19.13 -1.89
CA PRO A 223 -0.37 -18.57 -1.29
C PRO A 223 -0.09 -17.35 -0.39
N ILE A 224 1.17 -17.05 -0.06
CA ILE A 224 1.54 -15.95 0.83
C ILE A 224 1.54 -14.60 0.09
N GLY A 225 0.98 -13.59 0.76
CA GLY A 225 0.99 -12.20 0.30
C GLY A 225 1.11 -11.21 1.44
N THR A 226 1.10 -9.91 1.16
CA THR A 226 1.30 -8.88 2.19
C THR A 226 0.23 -8.92 3.29
N HIS A 227 -1.00 -9.34 2.94
CA HIS A 227 -2.10 -9.54 3.87
C HIS A 227 -1.90 -10.71 4.85
N SER A 228 -1.06 -11.70 4.51
CA SER A 228 -0.71 -12.80 5.40
C SER A 228 -0.07 -12.29 6.69
N CYS A 229 0.77 -11.25 6.62
CA CYS A 229 1.43 -10.65 7.79
C CYS A 229 0.43 -10.18 8.85
N LYS A 230 -0.60 -9.42 8.45
CA LYS A 230 -1.65 -8.97 9.38
C LYS A 230 -2.39 -10.15 10.01
N ALA A 231 -2.68 -11.17 9.21
CA ALA A 231 -3.48 -12.32 9.64
C ALA A 231 -2.74 -13.21 10.64
N THR A 232 -1.39 -13.27 10.59
CA THR A 232 -0.56 -14.18 11.39
C THR A 232 -0.85 -14.12 12.89
N CYS A 233 -0.50 -13.04 13.58
CA CYS A 233 -0.66 -12.98 15.04
C CYS A 233 -2.14 -12.99 15.47
N LEU A 234 -3.04 -12.42 14.66
CA LEU A 234 -4.48 -12.45 14.94
C LEU A 234 -5.03 -13.88 14.85
N SER A 235 -4.59 -14.66 13.85
CA SER A 235 -4.94 -16.07 13.71
C SER A 235 -4.39 -16.89 14.87
N TRP A 236 -3.15 -16.63 15.31
CA TRP A 236 -2.60 -17.31 16.50
C TRP A 236 -3.41 -17.00 17.76
N CYS A 237 -3.80 -15.74 17.98
CA CYS A 237 -4.65 -15.37 19.12
C CYS A 237 -6.03 -16.06 19.05
N ALA A 238 -6.62 -16.15 17.87
CA ALA A 238 -7.90 -16.84 17.69
C ALA A 238 -7.78 -18.35 17.97
N ARG A 239 -6.72 -18.99 17.47
CA ARG A 239 -6.43 -20.42 17.71
C ARG A 239 -6.09 -20.72 19.17
N PHE A 240 -5.47 -19.77 19.87
CA PHE A 240 -5.16 -19.87 21.30
C PHE A 240 -6.40 -19.72 22.20
N GLY A 241 -7.49 -19.15 21.68
CA GLY A 241 -8.72 -18.92 22.44
C GLY A 241 -8.79 -17.59 23.19
N ILE A 242 -8.11 -16.55 22.67
CA ILE A 242 -8.19 -15.19 23.23
C ILE A 242 -9.60 -14.59 23.05
N ASP A 243 -10.07 -13.81 24.02
CA ASP A 243 -11.40 -13.21 23.97
C ASP A 243 -11.58 -12.24 22.79
N SER A 244 -12.82 -12.13 22.33
CA SER A 244 -13.23 -11.28 21.21
C SER A 244 -12.88 -9.80 21.41
N TYR A 245 -12.88 -9.30 22.65
CA TYR A 245 -12.47 -7.93 22.97
C TYR A 245 -10.99 -7.71 22.65
N ASP A 246 -10.10 -8.55 23.19
CA ASP A 246 -8.65 -8.42 22.97
C ASP A 246 -8.28 -8.62 21.50
N GLN A 247 -8.92 -9.57 20.80
CA GLN A 247 -8.72 -9.74 19.36
C GLN A 247 -9.12 -8.49 18.57
N ARG A 248 -10.21 -7.83 18.96
CA ARG A 248 -10.69 -6.60 18.31
C ARG A 248 -9.72 -5.44 18.54
N VAL A 249 -9.23 -5.28 19.77
CA VAL A 249 -8.23 -4.26 20.14
C VAL A 249 -6.92 -4.50 19.39
N LEU A 250 -6.40 -5.72 19.39
CA LEU A 250 -5.19 -6.12 18.64
C LEU A 250 -5.34 -5.95 17.13
N GLY A 251 -6.56 -6.05 16.60
CA GLY A 251 -6.88 -5.79 15.20
C GLY A 251 -7.06 -4.31 14.83
N TYR A 252 -6.89 -3.40 15.80
CA TYR A 252 -7.12 -1.96 15.70
C TYR A 252 -8.55 -1.59 15.32
N HIS A 253 -9.51 -2.35 15.86
CA HIS A 253 -10.93 -2.11 15.70
C HIS A 253 -11.49 -1.54 17.02
N THR A 254 -12.27 -0.47 16.92
CA THR A 254 -12.99 0.12 18.06
C THR A 254 -14.47 -0.18 17.91
N ALA A 255 -15.12 -0.68 18.97
CA ALA A 255 -16.57 -0.83 18.97
C ALA A 255 -17.24 0.55 18.87
N PRO A 256 -18.43 0.67 18.25
CA PRO A 256 -19.13 1.96 18.14
C PRO A 256 -19.38 2.67 19.49
N GLY A 257 -19.45 1.93 20.60
CA GLY A 257 -19.65 2.43 21.97
C GLY A 257 -18.36 2.71 22.78
N ASP A 258 -17.21 2.16 22.39
CA ASP A 258 -15.93 2.30 23.14
C ASP A 258 -15.04 3.42 22.56
N ARG A 259 -15.59 4.21 21.63
CA ARG A 259 -14.84 5.26 20.91
C ARG A 259 -14.29 6.33 21.85
N SER A 260 -14.99 6.68 22.92
CA SER A 260 -14.56 7.70 23.89
C SER A 260 -13.48 7.19 24.84
N ALA A 261 -13.55 5.94 25.32
CA ALA A 261 -12.56 5.38 26.24
C ALA A 261 -11.18 5.17 25.59
N GLN A 262 -11.14 4.81 24.29
CA GLN A 262 -9.88 4.65 23.55
C GLN A 262 -9.26 5.98 23.08
N VAL A 263 -10.04 7.06 23.00
CA VAL A 263 -9.55 8.39 22.59
C VAL A 263 -8.69 9.05 23.67
N TYR A 264 -8.84 8.65 24.94
CA TYR A 264 -8.13 9.26 26.07
C TYR A 264 -7.00 8.41 26.68
N SER A 265 -6.75 7.20 26.18
CA SER A 265 -5.70 6.33 26.72
C SER A 265 -4.79 5.83 25.60
N ARG A 266 -3.61 6.46 25.47
CA ARG A 266 -2.50 5.95 24.63
C ARG A 266 -2.15 4.50 24.97
N ASP A 267 -2.33 4.12 26.24
CA ASP A 267 -2.07 2.78 26.76
C ASP A 267 -3.29 1.83 26.74
N ALA A 268 -4.39 2.20 26.06
CA ALA A 268 -5.59 1.34 26.02
C ALA A 268 -5.32 -0.02 25.37
N VAL A 269 -4.28 -0.12 24.54
CA VAL A 269 -3.85 -1.34 23.85
C VAL A 269 -2.91 -2.21 24.69
N SER A 270 -2.32 -1.67 25.75
CA SER A 270 -1.22 -2.31 26.49
C SER A 270 -1.63 -3.62 27.17
N ALA A 271 -2.88 -3.72 27.63
CA ALA A 271 -3.43 -4.96 28.18
C ALA A 271 -3.50 -6.07 27.13
N SER A 272 -4.08 -5.79 25.96
CA SER A 272 -4.21 -6.77 24.88
C SER A 272 -2.85 -7.12 24.25
N VAL A 273 -1.89 -6.20 24.23
CA VAL A 273 -0.51 -6.48 23.79
C VAL A 273 0.18 -7.47 24.74
N ARG A 274 -0.02 -7.37 26.06
CA ARG A 274 0.47 -8.39 27.02
C ARG A 274 -0.18 -9.76 26.81
N VAL A 275 -1.43 -9.79 26.35
CA VAL A 275 -2.09 -11.05 25.96
C VAL A 275 -1.41 -11.66 24.75
N LEU A 276 -1.10 -10.87 23.72
CA LEU A 276 -0.32 -11.35 22.57
C LEU A 276 1.06 -11.87 23.00
N GLU A 277 1.74 -11.19 23.91
CA GLU A 277 3.04 -11.63 24.44
C GLU A 277 2.97 -13.03 25.09
N LYS A 278 1.88 -13.33 25.82
CA LYS A 278 1.62 -14.68 26.37
C LYS A 278 1.45 -15.72 25.26
N VAL A 279 0.72 -15.39 24.19
CA VAL A 279 0.56 -16.30 23.04
C VAL A 279 1.91 -16.58 22.39
N LEU A 280 2.72 -15.54 22.13
CA LEU A 280 4.06 -15.71 21.58
C LEU A 280 4.97 -16.53 22.51
N ALA A 281 4.86 -16.34 23.83
CA ALA A 281 5.60 -17.14 24.80
C ALA A 281 5.21 -18.62 24.78
N ALA A 282 3.91 -18.93 24.63
CA ALA A 282 3.42 -20.29 24.52
C ALA A 282 3.88 -20.98 23.22
N ILE A 283 3.97 -20.22 22.11
CA ILE A 283 4.56 -20.70 20.85
C ILE A 283 6.03 -21.03 21.04
N ARG A 284 6.80 -20.11 21.66
CA ARG A 284 8.23 -20.32 21.91
C ARG A 284 8.52 -21.53 22.79
N SER A 285 7.68 -21.80 23.79
CA SER A 285 7.84 -22.95 24.68
C SER A 285 7.32 -24.27 24.10
N GLY A 286 6.68 -24.24 22.93
CA GLY A 286 6.05 -25.42 22.32
C GLY A 286 4.75 -25.87 23.00
N THR A 287 4.30 -25.16 24.04
CA THR A 287 3.02 -25.45 24.72
C THR A 287 1.79 -25.12 23.85
N PHE A 288 1.98 -24.29 22.83
CA PHE A 288 0.98 -23.97 21.83
C PHE A 288 1.59 -24.05 20.43
N VAL A 289 1.03 -24.90 19.58
CA VAL A 289 1.51 -25.15 18.20
C VAL A 289 0.42 -24.72 17.22
N PRO A 290 0.37 -23.44 16.82
CA PRO A 290 -0.74 -22.91 16.03
C PRO A 290 -0.82 -23.51 14.62
N ASP A 291 0.27 -24.06 14.10
CA ASP A 291 0.33 -24.63 12.75
C ASP A 291 -0.16 -26.09 12.69
N SER A 292 -0.38 -26.73 13.83
CA SER A 292 -1.00 -28.06 13.92
C SER A 292 -2.49 -28.02 13.59
N THR A 293 -3.11 -29.19 13.47
CA THR A 293 -4.57 -29.29 13.36
C THR A 293 -5.27 -28.75 14.62
N ARG A 294 -6.58 -28.50 14.51
CA ARG A 294 -7.38 -27.95 15.62
C ARG A 294 -7.29 -28.76 16.91
N SER A 295 -7.14 -30.08 16.82
CA SER A 295 -6.93 -30.97 17.97
C SER A 295 -5.49 -30.96 18.49
N GLY A 296 -4.53 -30.54 17.68
CA GLY A 296 -3.10 -30.51 18.00
C GLY A 296 -2.56 -29.16 18.47
N TYR A 297 -3.40 -28.13 18.63
CA TYR A 297 -2.94 -26.80 19.09
C TYR A 297 -2.25 -26.83 20.44
N PHE A 298 -2.70 -27.71 21.34
CA PHE A 298 -2.14 -27.86 22.68
C PHE A 298 -1.75 -29.32 22.87
N PRO A 299 -0.51 -29.70 22.50
CA PRO A 299 -0.02 -31.06 22.68
C PRO A 299 -0.09 -31.47 24.15
N THR A 300 -0.60 -32.67 24.43
CA THR A 300 -0.51 -33.30 25.75
C THR A 300 0.79 -34.09 25.86
N ALA A 301 1.32 -34.26 27.08
CA ALA A 301 2.57 -35.00 27.31
C ALA A 301 2.56 -36.45 26.80
N ASP A 302 1.36 -37.02 26.58
CA ASP A 302 1.15 -38.41 26.16
C ASP A 302 1.06 -38.61 24.63
N ASP A 303 1.14 -37.55 23.82
CA ASP A 303 1.08 -37.67 22.35
C ASP A 303 2.28 -36.99 21.66
N PRO A 304 3.46 -37.64 21.68
CA PRO A 304 4.67 -37.09 21.09
C PRO A 304 4.70 -37.15 19.56
N ASN A 305 3.66 -37.65 18.88
CA ASN A 305 3.71 -37.90 17.43
C ASN A 305 2.41 -37.63 16.64
N ALA A 306 1.49 -36.84 17.16
CA ALA A 306 0.34 -36.32 16.40
C ALA A 306 0.75 -35.27 15.35
N SER A 307 1.61 -35.66 14.41
CA SER A 307 1.83 -34.94 13.16
C SER A 307 0.64 -35.17 12.25
N TYR A 308 -0.41 -34.38 12.44
CA TYR A 308 -1.50 -34.31 11.47
C TYR A 308 -1.08 -33.36 10.35
N ASP A 309 -0.56 -33.94 9.27
CA ASP A 309 -0.16 -33.20 8.07
C ASP A 309 -1.39 -32.48 7.49
N TYR A 310 -1.42 -31.16 7.60
CA TYR A 310 -2.46 -30.33 7.03
C TYR A 310 -1.98 -29.81 5.68
N GLU A 311 -2.26 -30.56 4.62
CA GLU A 311 -2.20 -30.06 3.25
C GLU A 311 -3.36 -29.08 3.05
N ALA A 312 -3.06 -27.79 3.21
CA ALA A 312 -3.98 -26.73 2.84
C ALA A 312 -4.18 -26.80 1.31
N SER A 313 -5.26 -27.46 0.87
CA SER A 313 -5.70 -27.43 -0.53
C SER A 313 -6.13 -25.99 -0.86
N SER A 314 -5.15 -25.17 -1.22
CA SER A 314 -5.35 -23.83 -1.76
C SER A 314 -5.34 -23.94 -3.27
N GLU A 315 -6.51 -24.15 -3.87
CA GLU A 315 -6.68 -23.76 -5.26
C GLU A 315 -6.48 -22.25 -5.34
N ALA A 316 -5.36 -21.83 -5.95
CA ALA A 316 -5.00 -20.44 -6.11
C ALA A 316 -6.05 -19.73 -6.98
N SER A 317 -6.98 -19.03 -6.34
CA SER A 317 -7.77 -18.00 -7.02
C SER A 317 -6.91 -16.75 -7.10
N LEU A 318 -6.66 -16.28 -8.33
CA LEU A 318 -6.12 -14.95 -8.60
C LEU A 318 -6.98 -13.91 -7.87
N ASP A 319 -6.40 -13.31 -6.82
CA ASP A 319 -6.95 -12.12 -6.17
C ASP A 319 -6.52 -10.87 -6.95
N GLU A 320 -7.22 -9.75 -6.76
CA GLU A 320 -6.99 -8.46 -7.45
C GLU A 320 -5.57 -7.89 -7.29
N GLU A 321 -4.73 -8.46 -6.42
CA GLU A 321 -3.29 -8.13 -6.30
C GLU A 321 -2.41 -8.86 -7.34
N ASP A 322 -2.84 -9.97 -7.94
CA ASP A 322 -2.02 -10.74 -8.91
C ASP A 322 -2.30 -10.36 -10.38
N ALA A 323 -2.81 -9.16 -10.65
CA ALA A 323 -2.85 -8.59 -11.99
C ALA A 323 -1.43 -8.14 -12.41
N GLU A 324 -0.57 -9.12 -12.73
CA GLU A 324 0.83 -8.94 -13.11
C GLU A 324 0.99 -7.97 -14.32
N THR A 325 -0.05 -7.90 -15.16
CA THR A 325 -0.14 -6.99 -16.32
C THR A 325 -0.33 -5.52 -15.92
N ASP A 326 -1.05 -5.24 -14.84
CA ASP A 326 -1.37 -3.88 -14.37
C ASP A 326 -0.16 -3.24 -13.66
N CYS A 327 0.70 -4.09 -13.06
CA CYS A 327 1.88 -3.63 -12.31
C CYS A 327 2.99 -3.10 -13.22
N GLN A 328 3.26 -3.76 -14.36
CA GLN A 328 4.28 -3.31 -15.31
C GLN A 328 3.86 -2.02 -16.05
N GLU A 329 2.57 -1.86 -16.34
CA GLU A 329 2.04 -0.62 -16.92
C GLU A 329 2.04 0.52 -15.89
N LEU A 330 1.71 0.24 -14.62
CA LEU A 330 1.77 1.22 -13.55
C LEU A 330 3.20 1.63 -13.21
N GLU A 331 4.17 0.71 -13.17
CA GLU A 331 5.59 1.02 -12.97
C GLU A 331 6.14 1.86 -14.13
N ARG A 332 5.83 1.54 -15.39
CA ARG A 332 6.19 2.39 -16.53
C ARG A 332 5.50 3.76 -16.48
N ALA A 333 4.27 3.82 -16.01
CA ALA A 333 3.54 5.08 -15.83
C ALA A 333 4.14 5.92 -14.69
N LEU A 334 4.59 5.28 -13.61
CA LEU A 334 5.28 5.95 -12.49
C LEU A 334 6.67 6.43 -12.94
N ASP A 335 7.46 5.59 -13.60
CA ASP A 335 8.77 5.97 -14.15
C ASP A 335 8.65 7.11 -15.18
N GLY A 336 7.53 7.19 -15.92
CA GLY A 336 7.24 8.30 -16.83
C GLY A 336 6.75 9.59 -16.16
N VAL A 337 6.46 9.56 -14.85
CA VAL A 337 5.96 10.71 -14.05
C VAL A 337 7.00 11.17 -13.00
N VAL A 338 8.04 10.38 -12.75
CA VAL A 338 9.05 10.65 -11.70
C VAL A 338 10.04 11.79 -12.05
N ASP A 339 9.99 12.36 -13.25
CA ASP A 339 10.85 13.52 -13.59
C ASP A 339 10.28 14.91 -13.19
N ASP A 340 9.03 15.03 -12.71
CA ASP A 340 8.38 16.35 -12.55
C ASP A 340 7.95 16.74 -11.11
N TRP A 341 8.45 16.06 -10.07
CA TRP A 341 8.20 16.48 -8.66
C TRP A 341 9.34 17.33 -8.06
N CYS A 342 9.96 18.18 -8.88
CA CYS A 342 10.76 19.31 -8.40
C CYS A 342 9.90 20.58 -8.41
N GLU A 343 9.72 21.16 -7.22
CA GLU A 343 9.25 22.52 -6.85
C GLU A 343 8.10 23.16 -7.67
N GLU A 344 7.09 23.68 -6.96
CA GLU A 344 5.91 24.34 -7.54
C GLU A 344 6.29 25.42 -8.58
N VAL A 345 6.16 25.08 -9.87
CA VAL A 345 6.36 26.04 -10.97
C VAL A 345 5.20 27.03 -10.99
N PRO A 346 5.46 28.36 -10.93
CA PRO A 346 4.40 29.37 -10.93
C PRO A 346 3.49 29.23 -12.17
N LYS A 347 2.17 29.20 -11.94
CA LYS A 347 1.16 29.10 -13.01
C LYS A 347 1.22 30.35 -13.89
N ARG A 348 1.39 30.18 -15.20
CA ARG A 348 1.41 31.28 -16.17
C ARG A 348 0.01 31.92 -16.28
N GLU A 349 -0.07 33.25 -16.21
CA GLU A 349 -1.32 33.95 -16.47
C GLU A 349 -1.68 33.86 -17.97
N LEU A 350 -2.79 33.18 -18.26
CA LEU A 350 -3.29 32.97 -19.61
C LEU A 350 -4.17 34.15 -20.05
N LYS A 351 -3.65 35.01 -20.93
CA LYS A 351 -4.42 36.10 -21.55
C LYS A 351 -5.39 35.55 -22.60
N ALA A 352 -6.64 36.03 -22.59
CA ALA A 352 -7.71 35.50 -23.44
C ALA A 352 -7.41 35.59 -24.95
N GLU A 353 -6.68 36.63 -25.37
CA GLU A 353 -6.28 36.89 -26.75
C GLU A 353 -5.41 35.80 -27.39
N HIS A 354 -4.76 34.95 -26.58
CA HIS A 354 -3.89 33.87 -27.05
C HIS A 354 -4.48 32.47 -26.82
N LEU A 355 -5.74 32.38 -26.40
CA LEU A 355 -6.40 31.11 -26.10
C LEU A 355 -7.22 30.57 -27.26
N VAL A 356 -7.05 29.27 -27.51
CA VAL A 356 -7.91 28.49 -28.39
C VAL A 356 -8.53 27.32 -27.65
N ARG A 357 -9.80 27.04 -27.94
CA ARG A 357 -10.53 25.91 -27.40
C ARG A 357 -10.62 24.80 -28.44
N ASN A 358 -10.30 23.58 -28.03
CA ASN A 358 -10.59 22.42 -28.85
C ASN A 358 -12.11 22.14 -28.88
N ARG A 359 -12.69 21.98 -30.07
CA ARG A 359 -14.14 21.81 -30.25
C ARG A 359 -14.68 20.52 -29.62
N SER A 360 -13.91 19.42 -29.63
CA SER A 360 -14.35 18.12 -29.11
C SER A 360 -14.06 17.95 -27.63
N SER A 361 -12.85 18.30 -27.17
CA SER A 361 -12.46 18.11 -25.76
C SER A 361 -12.81 19.29 -24.86
N ARG A 362 -13.19 20.44 -25.44
CA ARG A 362 -13.45 21.72 -24.75
C ARG A 362 -12.24 22.27 -23.96
N MET A 363 -11.07 21.66 -24.12
CA MET A 363 -9.83 22.02 -23.44
C MET A 363 -9.22 23.30 -24.03
N LEU A 364 -8.69 24.17 -23.16
CA LEU A 364 -8.02 25.41 -23.55
C LEU A 364 -6.53 25.21 -23.79
N HIS A 365 -6.02 25.77 -24.87
CA HIS A 365 -4.61 25.76 -25.25
C HIS A 365 -4.12 27.18 -25.56
N LEU A 366 -2.82 27.41 -25.37
CA LEU A 366 -2.15 28.68 -25.66
C LEU A 366 -1.46 28.62 -27.03
N ILE A 367 -1.62 29.66 -27.84
CA ILE A 367 -0.89 29.82 -29.11
C ILE A 367 0.57 30.19 -28.84
N ALA A 368 1.50 29.52 -29.51
CA ALA A 368 2.94 29.73 -29.35
C ALA A 368 3.55 30.69 -30.39
N ASP A 369 2.94 30.84 -31.56
CA ASP A 369 3.44 31.63 -32.69
C ASP A 369 2.46 32.74 -33.10
N GLU A 370 2.97 33.88 -33.57
CA GLU A 370 2.14 34.97 -34.11
C GLU A 370 1.28 34.51 -35.32
N GLY A 371 1.72 33.44 -35.99
CA GLY A 371 1.00 32.79 -37.10
C GLY A 371 -0.17 31.89 -36.68
N GLY A 372 -0.33 31.56 -35.40
CA GLY A 372 -1.44 30.76 -34.88
C GLY A 372 -1.45 29.29 -35.32
N THR A 373 -0.33 28.76 -35.81
CA THR A 373 -0.19 27.40 -36.34
C THR A 373 0.31 26.38 -35.32
N SER A 374 0.94 26.83 -34.24
CA SER A 374 1.49 25.97 -33.19
C SER A 374 1.03 26.38 -31.80
N LEU A 375 0.82 25.38 -30.94
CA LEU A 375 0.38 25.55 -29.55
C LEU A 375 1.56 25.32 -28.60
N SER A 376 1.57 26.01 -27.45
CA SER A 376 2.68 25.93 -26.47
C SER A 376 2.90 24.53 -25.89
N CYS A 377 1.91 23.64 -25.99
CA CYS A 377 2.06 22.23 -25.63
C CYS A 377 2.74 21.37 -26.72
N GLY A 378 3.16 21.97 -27.85
CA GLY A 378 3.78 21.28 -28.99
C GLY A 378 2.78 20.71 -30.01
N ARG A 379 1.47 20.92 -29.83
CA ARG A 379 0.44 20.47 -30.78
C ARG A 379 0.24 21.49 -31.91
N THR A 380 -0.13 21.00 -33.10
CA THR A 380 -0.50 21.86 -34.23
C THR A 380 -1.93 22.39 -34.05
N CYS A 381 -2.12 23.68 -34.28
CA CYS A 381 -3.43 24.32 -34.29
C CYS A 381 -4.14 24.00 -35.61
N THR A 382 -5.09 23.06 -35.58
CA THR A 382 -5.88 22.65 -36.74
C THR A 382 -7.27 23.29 -36.73
N LYS A 383 -8.10 23.01 -37.75
CA LYS A 383 -9.50 23.51 -37.83
C LYS A 383 -10.39 23.08 -36.64
N ASN A 384 -9.94 22.12 -35.83
CA ASN A 384 -10.63 21.64 -34.64
C ASN A 384 -10.49 22.58 -33.43
N TYR A 385 -9.74 23.67 -33.57
CA TYR A 385 -9.58 24.70 -32.55
C TYR A 385 -10.33 25.98 -32.95
N GLU A 386 -10.96 26.63 -31.98
CA GLU A 386 -11.63 27.91 -32.15
C GLU A 386 -11.06 28.95 -31.18
N LYS A 387 -10.91 30.20 -31.63
CA LYS A 387 -10.50 31.30 -30.75
C LYS A 387 -11.60 31.59 -29.74
N VAL A 388 -11.22 31.97 -28.54
CA VAL A 388 -12.15 32.26 -27.45
C VAL A 388 -12.18 33.76 -27.21
N ASP A 389 -13.36 34.39 -27.32
CA ASP A 389 -13.52 35.85 -27.18
C ASP A 389 -13.47 36.34 -25.71
N GLY A 390 -13.33 35.43 -24.74
CA GLY A 390 -13.22 35.75 -23.31
C GLY A 390 -13.17 34.51 -22.43
N ARG A 391 -12.69 34.65 -21.17
CA ARG A 391 -12.72 33.54 -20.21
C ARG A 391 -14.19 33.14 -19.93
N CYS A 392 -14.51 31.87 -20.15
CA CYS A 392 -15.83 31.33 -19.86
C CYS A 392 -16.10 31.41 -18.33
N ALA A 393 -17.32 31.74 -17.92
CA ALA A 393 -17.70 31.83 -16.50
C ALA A 393 -17.67 30.48 -15.75
N ILE A 394 -17.55 29.36 -16.48
CA ILE A 394 -17.40 28.01 -15.95
C ILE A 394 -15.93 27.61 -16.09
N PRO A 395 -15.27 27.04 -15.05
CA PRO A 395 -13.87 26.62 -15.13
C PRO A 395 -13.69 25.59 -16.25
N ALA A 396 -13.15 26.03 -17.39
CA ALA A 396 -12.78 25.14 -18.47
C ALA A 396 -11.45 24.44 -18.12
N SER A 397 -11.32 23.17 -18.49
CA SER A 397 -10.07 22.43 -18.33
C SER A 397 -8.97 23.05 -19.20
N GLU A 398 -7.94 23.61 -18.56
CA GLU A 398 -6.76 24.16 -19.22
C GLU A 398 -5.76 23.03 -19.52
N CYS A 399 -5.10 23.07 -20.68
CA CYS A 399 -4.02 22.14 -20.98
C CYS A 399 -2.85 22.38 -20.03
N HIS A 400 -2.51 21.38 -19.21
CA HIS A 400 -1.46 21.45 -18.19
C HIS A 400 -0.13 21.97 -18.77
N ARG A 401 0.32 21.41 -19.90
CA ARG A 401 1.58 21.83 -20.53
C ARG A 401 1.56 23.28 -21.04
N CYS A 402 0.40 23.82 -21.42
CA CYS A 402 0.28 25.23 -21.80
C CYS A 402 0.26 26.16 -20.57
N ALA A 403 -0.23 25.68 -19.42
CA ALA A 403 -0.40 26.48 -18.21
C ALA A 403 0.86 26.57 -17.34
N PHE A 404 1.81 25.63 -17.49
CA PHE A 404 2.96 25.49 -16.60
C PHE A 404 4.35 25.49 -17.30
N CYS A 405 4.43 25.76 -18.61
CA CYS A 405 5.71 25.83 -19.34
C CYS A 405 6.35 27.24 -19.29
N PRO A 406 7.66 27.38 -18.95
CA PRO A 406 8.35 28.68 -18.90
C PRO A 406 8.48 29.37 -20.27
N GLU A 407 8.37 30.71 -20.30
CA GLU A 407 8.45 31.52 -21.54
C GLU A 407 9.80 31.40 -22.29
N SER A 408 10.87 31.05 -21.60
CA SER A 408 12.23 30.95 -22.14
C SER A 408 12.44 29.80 -23.13
N TYR A 409 11.55 28.80 -23.17
CA TYR A 409 11.70 27.64 -24.07
C TYR A 409 11.27 27.90 -25.52
N HIS A 410 10.57 29.01 -25.80
CA HIS A 410 9.96 29.23 -27.11
C HIS A 410 10.76 30.11 -28.08
N MET A 411 11.76 30.88 -27.61
CA MET A 411 12.55 31.74 -28.51
C MET A 411 13.68 31.02 -29.25
N SER A 412 14.01 29.76 -28.92
CA SER A 412 15.13 29.02 -29.53
C SER A 412 14.72 27.99 -30.60
N GLY A 413 13.42 27.79 -30.86
CA GLY A 413 12.95 26.83 -31.87
C GLY A 413 13.32 25.36 -31.61
N GLN A 414 13.82 25.01 -30.42
CA GLN A 414 14.13 23.62 -30.05
C GLN A 414 12.86 22.91 -29.58
N ARG A 415 12.58 21.72 -30.14
CA ARG A 415 11.60 20.79 -29.57
C ARG A 415 12.12 20.33 -28.21
N CYS A 416 11.26 20.17 -27.21
CA CYS A 416 11.60 19.45 -25.98
C CYS A 416 12.01 18.01 -26.34
N VAL A 417 13.31 17.81 -26.52
CA VAL A 417 13.98 16.51 -26.47
C VAL A 417 14.73 16.51 -25.15
N SER A 418 14.57 15.47 -24.35
CA SER A 418 15.30 15.27 -23.10
C SER A 418 16.79 15.06 -23.41
N GLU A 419 17.58 16.13 -23.39
CA GLU A 419 19.03 16.06 -23.44
C GLU A 419 19.59 16.19 -22.02
N THR A 420 20.13 15.08 -21.52
CA THR A 420 21.04 15.03 -20.36
C THR A 420 22.20 16.03 -20.57
N PRO A 421 22.56 16.85 -19.58
CA PRO A 421 23.73 17.72 -19.69
C PRO A 421 25.03 16.90 -19.68
N PRO A 422 26.08 17.32 -20.44
CA PRO A 422 27.34 16.61 -20.46
C PRO A 422 28.08 16.74 -19.12
N ARG A 423 28.70 15.63 -18.70
CA ARG A 423 29.56 15.54 -17.51
C ARG A 423 30.67 16.59 -17.57
N GLN A 424 30.74 17.46 -16.57
CA GLN A 424 31.94 18.24 -16.31
C GLN A 424 32.99 17.35 -15.65
N ASN A 425 34.18 17.30 -16.24
CA ASN A 425 35.35 16.64 -15.69
C ASN A 425 35.78 17.36 -14.40
N ILE A 426 35.94 16.58 -13.33
CA ILE A 426 36.63 16.99 -12.12
C ILE A 426 38.12 16.92 -12.44
N ASP A 427 38.73 18.07 -12.70
CA ASP A 427 40.15 18.32 -12.50
C ASP A 427 40.35 19.85 -12.43
N ASP A 428 40.67 20.34 -11.23
CA ASP A 428 41.32 21.62 -10.88
C ASP A 428 40.63 22.37 -9.73
N VAL A 429 40.90 21.93 -8.49
CA VAL A 429 41.17 22.85 -7.37
C VAL A 429 42.20 22.22 -6.43
N LYS A 430 43.49 22.45 -6.71
CA LYS A 430 44.58 22.37 -5.73
C LYS A 430 45.13 23.78 -5.50
N GLY A 431 45.29 24.17 -4.23
CA GLY A 431 45.98 25.40 -3.78
C GLY A 431 45.07 26.63 -3.82
N THR A 432 44.88 27.42 -2.76
CA THR A 432 45.89 28.20 -2.01
C THR A 432 45.13 28.77 -0.78
N VAL A 433 45.42 28.40 0.47
CA VAL A 433 46.41 28.98 1.40
C VAL A 433 46.10 30.45 1.82
N LEU A 434 45.89 30.61 3.14
CA LEU A 434 46.07 31.78 4.03
C LEU A 434 45.25 33.06 3.75
N ALA A 435 44.37 33.45 4.68
CA ALA A 435 44.65 34.22 5.89
C ALA A 435 43.40 34.27 6.78
#